data_AF-A0A3N5VBA3-F1
#
_entry.id   AF-A0A3N5VBA3-F1
#
_cell.length_a   1.000
_cell.length_b   1.000
_cell.length_c   1.000
_cell.angle_alpha   90.00
_cell.angle_beta   90.00
_cell.angle_gamma   90.00
#
_symmetry.space_group_name_H-M   'P 1'
#
loop_
_entity.id
_entity.type
_entity.pdbx_description
1 polymer ?
#
loop_
_entity_poly.entity_id
_entity_poly.type
_entity_poly.pdbx_seq_one_letter_code
_entity_poly.pdbx_strand_id
1 'polypeptide(L)'
;EESPPHRRSLAWAVWLLVFLLGAAGGGVLYYKNEQEKTRQLEARIAFLEREGAIFIENRRWPEAARSFAEIEALAPGSERALLGRRSIEAGMKEEQNQFIGYWTGQAIAELDAGRLDEADAAARRVLEKFPAEEEAALILERVAKAREGFSRARAVAAARRLLDERQWETAISAARRILDTDPADRDAATILADATAALDKMKADQARAAELFQQATARDRGEFDEQALDWLREAASLAPDHPEIKVLYEKMASYTRTFRVPGDFATPAEALAAARDRDRIVLAEQTWKGPLVVNAAVDLQGAGSDKTVVECPPAEGCAITIGPDAKGARVSGIAFRHESFLADGRERFAAALVRGGGATFLDCRFSDASGHGLAVIEGGEAVANRCRFVDNGWNGAAAIGAGTRLEVRDSESLSNFEHGIESWDGASVTLVNNRCENNSRNGIHADNRAAAAVIEGNQLLGNREFGLVLGSAGSGKISGNTARANLLGGFVIRAAAAALAVTGNQATDNRGPGLVLEKGLPAEAYSSNTCTRNTPTQVVTDADLSSVSVPPAKKPGE
;
A
#
# COMPACT_ATOMS: atom_id res chain seq x y z
N GLU A 1 56.91 44.88 -166.82
CA GLU A 1 55.64 44.11 -166.86
C GLU A 1 55.21 43.74 -165.44
N GLU A 2 54.01 43.21 -165.27
CA GLU A 2 53.22 43.29 -164.04
C GLU A 2 53.39 42.08 -163.07
N SER A 3 53.21 42.35 -161.75
CA SER A 3 52.36 41.70 -160.73
C SER A 3 52.09 40.17 -160.70
N PRO A 4 51.60 39.56 -159.57
CA PRO A 4 51.44 39.99 -158.15
C PRO A 4 52.20 38.97 -157.22
N PRO A 5 51.74 38.39 -156.08
CA PRO A 5 50.70 38.72 -155.08
C PRO A 5 51.09 38.64 -153.57
N HIS A 6 50.20 39.13 -152.70
CA HIS A 6 50.19 39.00 -151.23
C HIS A 6 48.98 38.15 -150.76
N ARG A 7 49.10 37.23 -149.77
CA ARG A 7 47.92 36.63 -149.07
C ARG A 7 48.18 35.75 -147.80
N ARG A 8 48.73 36.27 -146.68
CA ARG A 8 48.78 35.50 -145.39
C ARG A 8 48.57 36.25 -144.06
N SER A 9 48.70 37.57 -143.98
CA SER A 9 48.76 38.29 -142.68
C SER A 9 47.43 38.55 -141.97
N LEU A 10 46.28 38.60 -142.68
CA LEU A 10 45.02 39.11 -142.10
C LEU A 10 44.30 38.11 -141.16
N ALA A 11 44.55 36.80 -141.29
CA ALA A 11 43.82 35.76 -140.55
C ALA A 11 44.22 35.66 -139.07
N TRP A 12 45.45 36.04 -138.70
CA TRP A 12 45.97 35.92 -137.34
C TRP A 12 45.38 36.94 -136.37
N ALA A 13 45.07 38.16 -136.84
CA ALA A 13 44.55 39.23 -135.97
C ALA A 13 43.15 38.92 -135.40
N VAL A 14 42.30 38.25 -136.18
CA VAL A 14 40.92 37.90 -135.77
C VAL A 14 40.94 36.84 -134.67
N TRP A 15 41.78 35.81 -134.78
CA TRP A 15 41.91 34.76 -133.76
C TRP A 15 42.47 35.28 -132.43
N LEU A 16 43.39 36.24 -132.48
CA LEU A 16 43.94 36.88 -131.27
C LEU A 16 42.84 37.61 -130.47
N LEU A 17 41.93 38.32 -131.16
CA LEU A 17 40.84 39.06 -130.53
C LEU A 17 39.82 38.13 -129.83
N VAL A 18 39.49 37.01 -130.48
CA VAL A 18 38.59 35.99 -129.91
C VAL A 18 39.22 35.35 -128.66
N PHE A 19 40.53 35.07 -128.69
CA PHE A 19 41.24 34.48 -127.55
C PHE A 19 41.29 35.43 -126.34
N LEU A 20 41.53 36.73 -126.57
CA LEU A 20 41.53 37.75 -125.51
C LEU A 20 40.15 37.94 -124.87
N LEU A 21 39.08 37.94 -125.66
CA LEU A 21 37.70 38.00 -125.14
C LEU A 21 37.33 36.75 -124.33
N GLY A 22 37.75 35.56 -124.80
CA GLY A 22 37.59 34.30 -124.07
C GLY A 22 38.34 34.27 -122.73
N ALA A 23 39.58 34.75 -122.71
CA ALA A 23 40.40 34.84 -121.50
C ALA A 23 39.81 35.81 -120.46
N ALA A 24 39.34 36.99 -120.90
CA ALA A 24 38.68 37.95 -120.02
C ALA A 24 37.36 37.40 -119.43
N GLY A 25 36.54 36.75 -120.26
CA GLY A 25 35.32 36.08 -119.81
C GLY A 25 35.60 34.97 -118.78
N GLY A 26 36.58 34.11 -119.06
CA GLY A 26 37.00 33.03 -118.16
C GLY A 26 37.55 33.54 -116.82
N GLY A 27 38.35 34.62 -116.83
CA GLY A 27 38.89 35.23 -115.62
C GLY A 27 37.81 35.80 -114.68
N VAL A 28 36.80 36.48 -115.24
CA VAL A 28 35.65 37.00 -114.46
C VAL A 28 34.81 35.85 -113.88
N LEU A 29 34.64 34.75 -114.63
CA LEU A 29 33.87 33.59 -114.19
C LEU A 29 34.61 32.82 -113.09
N TYR A 30 35.93 32.66 -113.21
CA TYR A 30 36.78 32.10 -112.15
C TYR A 30 36.75 32.97 -110.89
N TYR A 31 36.90 34.29 -111.00
CA TYR A 31 36.88 35.19 -109.85
C TYR A 31 35.51 35.21 -109.16
N LYS A 32 34.40 35.19 -109.92
CA LYS A 32 33.07 35.01 -109.34
C LYS A 32 32.92 33.65 -108.64
N ASN A 33 33.42 32.58 -109.23
CA ASN A 33 33.36 31.23 -108.63
C ASN A 33 34.18 31.13 -107.34
N GLU A 34 35.36 31.74 -107.27
CA GLU A 34 36.13 31.83 -106.03
C GLU A 34 35.45 32.71 -104.98
N GLN A 35 34.87 33.87 -105.35
CA GLN A 35 34.07 34.65 -104.40
C GLN A 35 32.83 33.89 -103.90
N GLU A 36 32.19 33.08 -104.74
CA GLU A 36 31.04 32.26 -104.36
C GLU A 36 31.47 31.13 -103.40
N LYS A 37 32.61 30.47 -103.64
CA LYS A 37 33.20 29.49 -102.70
C LYS A 37 33.55 30.12 -101.36
N THR A 38 34.20 31.28 -101.35
CA THR A 38 34.56 31.97 -100.10
C THR A 38 33.32 32.34 -99.31
N ARG A 39 32.26 32.84 -99.97
CA ARG A 39 30.96 33.11 -99.32
C ARG A 39 30.29 31.84 -98.80
N GLN A 40 30.35 30.73 -99.53
CA GLN A 40 29.79 29.44 -99.08
C GLN A 40 30.56 28.88 -97.87
N LEU A 41 31.88 29.02 -97.85
CA LEU A 41 32.74 28.64 -96.73
C LEU A 41 32.45 29.51 -95.49
N GLU A 42 32.38 30.83 -95.65
CA GLU A 42 31.98 31.76 -94.58
C GLU A 42 30.57 31.47 -94.05
N ALA A 43 29.62 31.16 -94.94
CA ALA A 43 28.26 30.79 -94.56
C ALA A 43 28.20 29.44 -93.81
N ARG A 44 29.01 28.44 -94.19
CA ARG A 44 29.10 27.16 -93.47
C ARG A 44 29.75 27.34 -92.09
N ILE A 45 30.81 28.13 -91.99
CA ILE A 45 31.45 28.45 -90.71
C ILE A 45 30.48 29.22 -89.79
N ALA A 46 29.77 30.23 -90.30
CA ALA A 46 28.77 30.97 -89.53
C ALA A 46 27.55 30.11 -89.13
N PHE A 47 27.18 29.10 -89.92
CA PHE A 47 26.18 28.11 -89.55
C PHE A 47 26.67 27.23 -88.39
N LEU A 48 27.85 26.62 -88.52
CA LEU A 48 28.45 25.75 -87.51
C LEU A 48 28.73 26.49 -86.20
N GLU A 49 29.08 27.76 -86.26
CA GLU A 49 29.30 28.64 -85.10
C GLU A 49 28.00 28.85 -84.32
N ARG A 50 26.88 29.12 -85.02
CA ARG A 50 25.55 29.24 -84.39
C ARG A 50 25.07 27.90 -83.83
N GLU A 51 25.25 26.81 -84.58
CA GLU A 51 24.90 25.46 -84.15
C GLU A 51 25.70 25.04 -82.90
N GLY A 52 27.01 25.28 -82.91
CA GLY A 52 27.89 25.05 -81.76
C GLY A 52 27.53 25.90 -80.54
N ALA A 53 27.17 27.17 -80.74
CA ALA A 53 26.68 28.03 -79.66
C ALA A 53 25.36 27.52 -79.06
N ILE A 54 24.40 27.09 -79.89
CA ILE A 54 23.15 26.45 -79.45
C ILE A 54 23.44 25.17 -78.67
N PHE A 55 24.40 24.35 -79.10
CA PHE A 55 24.79 23.16 -78.33
C PHE A 55 25.47 23.49 -76.99
N ILE A 56 26.27 24.57 -76.91
CA ILE A 56 26.82 25.09 -75.64
C ILE A 56 25.70 25.53 -74.69
N GLU A 57 24.75 26.36 -75.16
CA GLU A 57 23.60 26.83 -74.38
C GLU A 57 22.76 25.68 -73.82
N ASN A 58 22.59 24.62 -74.62
CA ASN A 58 21.85 23.41 -74.24
C ASN A 58 22.71 22.35 -73.51
N ARG A 59 23.96 22.67 -73.10
CA ARG A 59 24.91 21.76 -72.42
C ARG A 59 25.21 20.44 -73.17
N ARG A 60 25.07 20.45 -74.50
CA ARG A 60 25.37 19.32 -75.40
C ARG A 60 26.83 19.37 -75.81
N TRP A 61 27.72 19.21 -74.82
CA TRP A 61 29.18 19.37 -74.99
C TRP A 61 29.79 18.51 -76.10
N PRO A 62 29.43 17.22 -76.27
CA PRO A 62 29.99 16.38 -77.35
C PRO A 62 29.60 16.88 -78.76
N GLU A 63 28.37 17.37 -78.92
CA GLU A 63 27.87 17.91 -80.19
C GLU A 63 28.45 19.29 -80.48
N ALA A 64 28.54 20.17 -79.48
CA ALA A 64 29.25 21.44 -79.59
C ALA A 64 30.71 21.22 -80.02
N ALA A 65 31.41 20.28 -79.37
CA ALA A 65 32.79 19.94 -79.70
C ALA A 65 32.95 19.44 -81.16
N ARG A 66 31.96 18.72 -81.71
CA ARG A 66 31.93 18.32 -83.12
C ARG A 66 31.77 19.53 -84.05
N SER A 67 30.82 20.42 -83.81
CA SER A 67 30.61 21.61 -84.65
C SER A 67 31.85 22.51 -84.67
N PHE A 68 32.49 22.78 -83.51
CA PHE A 68 33.74 23.57 -83.48
C PHE A 68 34.98 22.82 -84.01
N ALA A 69 35.01 21.49 -83.96
CA ALA A 69 36.04 20.70 -84.65
C ALA A 69 35.87 20.74 -86.19
N GLU A 70 34.64 20.79 -86.71
CA GLU A 70 34.38 20.99 -88.14
C GLU A 70 34.81 22.41 -88.58
N ILE A 71 34.59 23.44 -87.76
CA ILE A 71 35.11 24.79 -88.02
C ILE A 71 36.64 24.81 -88.06
N GLU A 72 37.32 24.15 -87.12
CA GLU A 72 38.80 24.01 -87.15
C GLU A 72 39.28 23.31 -88.43
N ALA A 73 38.57 22.28 -88.90
CA ALA A 73 38.94 21.56 -90.12
C ALA A 73 38.73 22.41 -91.39
N LEU A 74 37.72 23.28 -91.41
CA LEU A 74 37.43 24.20 -92.52
C LEU A 74 38.28 25.48 -92.50
N ALA A 75 38.67 25.94 -91.31
CA ALA A 75 39.50 27.12 -91.08
C ALA A 75 40.45 26.90 -89.88
N PRO A 76 41.62 26.25 -90.11
CA PRO A 76 42.59 25.96 -89.07
C PRO A 76 43.11 27.23 -88.39
N GLY A 77 43.19 27.21 -87.06
CA GLY A 77 43.61 28.36 -86.24
C GLY A 77 42.60 29.50 -86.18
N SER A 78 41.36 29.32 -86.62
CA SER A 78 40.33 30.36 -86.55
C SER A 78 39.96 30.71 -85.11
N GLU A 79 39.83 32.01 -84.83
CA GLU A 79 39.47 32.53 -83.50
C GLU A 79 38.12 31.96 -83.01
N ARG A 80 37.19 31.70 -83.94
CA ARG A 80 35.87 31.11 -83.66
C ARG A 80 35.96 29.68 -83.12
N ALA A 81 36.82 28.83 -83.67
CA ALA A 81 37.03 27.47 -83.17
C ALA A 81 37.71 27.47 -81.79
N LEU A 82 38.68 28.37 -81.58
CA LEU A 82 39.37 28.53 -80.30
C LEU A 82 38.43 29.03 -79.19
N LEU A 83 37.60 30.06 -79.49
CA LEU A 83 36.59 30.57 -78.58
C LEU A 83 35.54 29.49 -78.26
N GLY A 84 35.05 28.76 -79.26
CA GLY A 84 34.12 27.65 -79.06
C GLY A 84 34.65 26.56 -78.13
N ARG A 85 35.90 26.12 -78.31
CA ARG A 85 36.55 25.16 -77.40
C ARG A 85 36.66 25.70 -75.98
N ARG A 86 37.12 26.95 -75.80
CA ARG A 86 37.19 27.59 -74.48
C ARG A 86 35.82 27.72 -73.81
N SER A 87 34.77 28.01 -74.57
CA SER A 87 33.39 28.07 -74.05
C SER A 87 32.86 26.70 -73.66
N ILE A 88 33.25 25.62 -74.36
CA ILE A 88 32.94 24.24 -73.94
C ILE A 88 33.71 23.87 -72.68
N GLU A 89 35.01 24.15 -72.60
CA GLU A 89 35.83 23.89 -71.40
C GLU A 89 35.30 24.67 -70.19
N ALA A 90 34.96 25.95 -70.37
CA ALA A 90 34.34 26.77 -69.33
C ALA A 90 32.97 26.23 -68.92
N GLY A 91 32.11 25.87 -69.87
CA GLY A 91 30.78 25.32 -69.60
C GLY A 91 30.78 23.96 -68.90
N MET A 92 31.67 23.05 -69.31
CA MET A 92 31.86 21.76 -68.63
C MET A 92 32.42 21.95 -67.21
N LYS A 93 33.37 22.87 -67.03
CA LYS A 93 33.91 23.21 -65.71
C LYS A 93 32.86 23.86 -64.82
N GLU A 94 32.00 24.69 -65.38
CA GLU A 94 30.87 25.30 -64.66
C GLU A 94 29.81 24.26 -64.29
N GLU A 95 29.49 23.29 -65.17
CA GLU A 95 28.62 22.17 -64.82
C GLU A 95 29.24 21.27 -63.74
N GLN A 96 30.55 20.98 -63.81
CA GLN A 96 31.27 20.27 -62.75
C GLN A 96 31.17 21.01 -61.42
N ASN A 97 31.47 22.31 -61.39
CA ASN A 97 31.37 23.15 -60.19
C ASN A 97 29.93 23.20 -59.64
N GLN A 98 28.92 23.32 -60.51
CA GLN A 98 27.51 23.30 -60.11
C GLN A 98 27.10 21.94 -59.53
N PHE A 99 27.56 20.83 -60.12
CA PHE A 99 27.27 19.48 -59.62
C PHE A 99 27.95 19.21 -58.27
N ILE A 100 29.23 19.53 -58.15
CA ILE A 100 29.99 19.37 -56.90
C ILE A 100 29.35 20.24 -55.82
N GLY A 101 29.23 21.55 -56.03
CA GLY A 101 28.71 22.48 -55.03
C GLY A 101 27.26 22.20 -54.62
N TYR A 102 26.43 21.67 -55.52
CA TYR A 102 25.09 21.21 -55.15
C TYR A 102 25.13 19.99 -54.22
N TRP A 103 25.90 18.95 -54.57
CA TRP A 103 25.94 17.72 -53.78
C TRP A 103 26.78 17.81 -52.51
N THR A 104 27.88 18.57 -52.48
CA THR A 104 28.62 18.87 -51.23
C THR A 104 27.80 19.79 -50.33
N GLY A 105 27.14 20.81 -50.88
CA GLY A 105 26.19 21.66 -50.16
C GLY A 105 25.03 20.88 -49.55
N GLN A 106 24.42 19.94 -50.30
CA GLN A 106 23.41 19.04 -49.76
C GLN A 106 23.99 18.15 -48.67
N ALA A 107 25.15 17.52 -48.88
CA ALA A 107 25.76 16.63 -47.89
C ALA A 107 26.09 17.34 -46.57
N ILE A 108 26.52 18.60 -46.62
CA ILE A 108 26.72 19.45 -45.43
C ILE A 108 25.37 19.75 -44.75
N ALA A 109 24.34 20.16 -45.50
CA ALA A 109 23.03 20.47 -44.94
C ALA A 109 22.34 19.25 -44.31
N GLU A 110 22.52 18.05 -44.88
CA GLU A 110 22.05 16.78 -44.31
C GLU A 110 22.83 16.42 -43.04
N LEU A 111 24.17 16.57 -43.04
CA LEU A 111 25.03 16.31 -41.89
C LEU A 111 24.71 17.25 -40.70
N ASP A 112 24.59 18.55 -40.97
CA ASP A 112 24.25 19.56 -39.95
C ASP A 112 22.82 19.37 -39.40
N ALA A 113 21.93 18.74 -40.19
CA ALA A 113 20.61 18.31 -39.76
C ALA A 113 20.57 16.89 -39.13
N GLY A 114 21.72 16.24 -38.93
CA GLY A 114 21.86 14.93 -38.29
C GLY A 114 21.44 13.73 -39.14
N ARG A 115 21.16 13.92 -40.44
CA ARG A 115 20.72 12.88 -41.38
C ARG A 115 21.93 12.22 -42.06
N LEU A 116 22.58 11.33 -41.31
CA LEU A 116 23.90 10.78 -41.63
C LEU A 116 23.92 9.81 -42.82
N ASP A 117 22.81 9.13 -43.12
CA ASP A 117 22.72 8.23 -44.27
C ASP A 117 22.54 9.04 -45.57
N GLU A 118 21.74 10.10 -45.51
CA GLU A 118 21.52 11.06 -46.59
C GLU A 118 22.78 11.89 -46.90
N ALA A 119 23.53 12.30 -45.86
CA ALA A 119 24.81 12.98 -46.00
C ALA A 119 25.89 12.09 -46.64
N ASP A 120 26.00 10.82 -46.22
CA ASP A 120 26.90 9.83 -46.84
C ASP A 120 26.55 9.61 -48.32
N ALA A 121 25.26 9.41 -48.62
CA ALA A 121 24.79 9.22 -49.99
C ALA A 121 25.03 10.43 -50.90
N ALA A 122 24.84 11.66 -50.40
CA ALA A 122 25.09 12.89 -51.15
C ALA A 122 26.59 13.10 -51.44
N ALA A 123 27.46 12.86 -50.45
CA ALA A 123 28.91 12.97 -50.64
C ALA A 123 29.46 11.88 -51.59
N ARG A 124 28.95 10.63 -51.51
CA ARG A 124 29.33 9.56 -52.45
C ARG A 124 28.98 9.87 -53.90
N ARG A 125 27.86 10.54 -54.19
CA ARG A 125 27.48 10.95 -55.56
C ARG A 125 28.49 11.90 -56.21
N VAL A 126 29.22 12.69 -55.41
CA VAL A 126 30.35 13.49 -55.91
C VAL A 126 31.50 12.58 -56.28
N LEU A 127 31.94 11.72 -55.35
CA LEU A 127 33.09 10.83 -55.53
C LEU A 127 32.89 9.74 -56.61
N GLU A 128 31.66 9.32 -56.88
CA GLU A 128 31.32 8.42 -57.99
C GLU A 128 31.61 9.04 -59.37
N LYS A 129 31.37 10.35 -59.53
CA LYS A 129 31.58 11.07 -60.80
C LYS A 129 32.95 11.75 -60.86
N PHE A 130 33.48 12.16 -59.70
CA PHE A 130 34.74 12.87 -59.54
C PHE A 130 35.53 12.31 -58.32
N PRO A 131 36.25 11.18 -58.48
CA PRO A 131 36.89 10.48 -57.35
C PRO A 131 38.01 11.23 -56.62
N ALA A 132 38.44 12.39 -57.16
CA ALA A 132 39.55 13.19 -56.64
C ALA A 132 39.09 14.43 -55.83
N GLU A 133 37.78 14.60 -55.59
CA GLU A 133 37.24 15.77 -54.88
C GLU A 133 37.44 15.66 -53.35
N GLU A 134 38.43 16.38 -52.83
CA GLU A 134 38.83 16.33 -51.42
C GLU A 134 37.70 16.75 -50.45
N GLU A 135 36.87 17.73 -50.82
CA GLU A 135 35.78 18.22 -49.97
C GLU A 135 34.75 17.13 -49.66
N ALA A 136 34.37 16.32 -50.66
CA ALA A 136 33.44 15.21 -50.48
C ALA A 136 34.02 14.09 -49.60
N ALA A 137 35.33 13.83 -49.69
CA ALA A 137 36.01 12.87 -48.82
C ALA A 137 36.04 13.34 -47.35
N LEU A 138 36.32 14.63 -47.11
CA LEU A 138 36.28 15.23 -45.77
C LEU A 138 34.87 15.21 -45.15
N ILE A 139 33.82 15.37 -45.97
CA ILE A 139 32.44 15.23 -45.50
C ILE A 139 32.16 13.79 -45.04
N LEU A 140 32.63 12.76 -45.78
CA LEU A 140 32.50 11.36 -45.35
C LEU A 140 33.24 11.07 -44.04
N GLU A 141 34.43 11.64 -43.83
CA GLU A 141 35.15 11.52 -42.55
C GLU A 141 34.34 12.15 -41.39
N ARG A 142 33.77 13.34 -41.61
CA ARG A 142 32.88 13.99 -40.63
C ARG A 142 31.63 13.14 -40.34
N VAL A 143 31.02 12.53 -41.36
CA VAL A 143 29.86 11.63 -41.21
C VAL A 143 30.22 10.38 -40.41
N ALA A 144 31.37 9.76 -40.67
CA ALA A 144 31.85 8.60 -39.93
C ALA A 144 32.03 8.93 -38.43
N LYS A 145 32.73 10.03 -38.13
CA LYS A 145 32.94 10.53 -36.77
C LYS A 145 31.63 10.89 -36.06
N ALA A 146 30.66 11.46 -36.78
CA ALA A 146 29.33 11.73 -36.24
C ALA A 146 28.58 10.42 -35.92
N ARG A 147 28.67 9.41 -36.79
CA ARG A 147 28.03 8.09 -36.60
C ARG A 147 28.58 7.35 -35.38
N GLU A 148 29.90 7.42 -35.15
CA GLU A 148 30.54 6.93 -33.92
C GLU A 148 29.99 7.66 -32.68
N GLY A 149 29.91 9.00 -32.72
CA GLY A 149 29.34 9.81 -31.64
C GLY A 149 27.88 9.47 -31.31
N PHE A 150 27.03 9.28 -32.32
CA PHE A 150 25.63 8.84 -32.13
C PHE A 150 25.54 7.42 -31.57
N SER A 151 26.39 6.50 -32.03
CA SER A 151 26.46 5.13 -31.52
C SER A 151 26.84 5.11 -30.03
N ARG A 152 27.90 5.86 -29.67
CA ARG A 152 28.33 6.09 -28.27
C ARG A 152 27.18 6.64 -27.42
N ALA A 153 26.56 7.75 -27.85
CA ALA A 153 25.47 8.40 -27.11
C ALA A 153 24.28 7.45 -26.86
N ARG A 154 23.91 6.63 -27.85
CA ARG A 154 22.86 5.60 -27.72
C ARG A 154 23.25 4.49 -26.74
N ALA A 155 24.51 4.06 -26.73
CA ALA A 155 25.01 3.05 -25.79
C ALA A 155 25.03 3.57 -24.34
N VAL A 156 25.52 4.81 -24.13
CA VAL A 156 25.50 5.48 -22.83
C VAL A 156 24.06 5.65 -22.31
N ALA A 157 23.13 6.11 -23.16
CA ALA A 157 21.72 6.24 -22.79
C ALA A 157 21.07 4.90 -22.41
N ALA A 158 21.41 3.81 -23.12
CA ALA A 158 20.93 2.47 -22.77
C ALA A 158 21.53 1.97 -21.44
N ALA A 159 22.82 2.19 -21.20
CA ALA A 159 23.46 1.85 -19.93
C ALA A 159 22.88 2.66 -18.74
N ARG A 160 22.56 3.94 -18.94
CA ARG A 160 21.89 4.77 -17.94
C ARG A 160 20.47 4.26 -17.66
N ARG A 161 19.70 3.87 -18.69
CA ARG A 161 18.37 3.29 -18.49
C ARG A 161 18.40 2.01 -17.65
N LEU A 162 19.41 1.15 -17.86
CA LEU A 162 19.60 -0.06 -17.05
C LEU A 162 19.95 0.25 -15.58
N LEU A 163 20.74 1.30 -15.34
CA LEU A 163 21.00 1.83 -14.00
C LEU A 163 19.70 2.32 -13.34
N ASP A 164 18.92 3.15 -14.04
CA ASP A 164 17.67 3.71 -13.51
C ASP A 164 16.60 2.60 -13.27
N GLU A 165 16.59 1.54 -14.10
CA GLU A 165 15.78 0.31 -13.94
C GLU A 165 16.32 -0.65 -12.85
N ARG A 166 17.37 -0.27 -12.11
CA ARG A 166 18.06 -1.07 -11.06
C ARG A 166 18.66 -2.40 -11.55
N GLN A 167 18.90 -2.54 -12.85
CA GLN A 167 19.51 -3.73 -13.46
C GLN A 167 21.04 -3.64 -13.41
N TRP A 168 21.60 -3.60 -12.19
CA TRP A 168 22.99 -3.18 -11.94
C TRP A 168 24.04 -4.01 -12.70
N GLU A 169 23.92 -5.35 -12.71
CA GLU A 169 24.90 -6.22 -13.38
C GLU A 169 24.91 -6.05 -14.90
N THR A 170 23.73 -5.81 -15.50
CA THR A 170 23.57 -5.49 -16.92
C THR A 170 24.04 -4.08 -17.24
N ALA A 171 23.83 -3.10 -16.34
CA ALA A 171 24.36 -1.74 -16.46
C ALA A 171 25.90 -1.72 -16.42
N ILE A 172 26.52 -2.44 -15.48
CA ILE A 172 27.97 -2.67 -15.40
C ILE A 172 28.49 -3.27 -16.71
N SER A 173 27.81 -4.31 -17.23
CA SER A 173 28.18 -5.00 -18.46
C SER A 173 27.95 -4.16 -19.73
N ALA A 174 27.05 -3.17 -19.70
CA ALA A 174 26.88 -2.19 -20.76
C ALA A 174 27.97 -1.10 -20.71
N ALA A 175 28.24 -0.55 -19.53
CA ALA A 175 29.27 0.47 -19.33
C ALA A 175 30.68 -0.04 -19.66
N ARG A 176 31.03 -1.27 -19.26
CA ARG A 176 32.32 -1.90 -19.60
C ARG A 176 32.52 -1.99 -21.12
N ARG A 177 31.52 -2.43 -21.89
CA ARG A 177 31.61 -2.51 -23.36
C ARG A 177 31.85 -1.16 -24.04
N ILE A 178 31.41 -0.06 -23.44
CA ILE A 178 31.71 1.29 -23.94
C ILE A 178 33.16 1.65 -23.63
N LEU A 179 33.62 1.39 -22.40
CA LEU A 179 35.00 1.63 -21.96
C LEU A 179 36.04 0.74 -22.68
N ASP A 180 35.66 -0.46 -23.13
CA ASP A 180 36.49 -1.32 -23.98
C ASP A 180 36.75 -0.68 -25.35
N THR A 181 35.84 0.18 -25.84
CA THR A 181 35.99 0.93 -27.10
C THR A 181 36.54 2.36 -26.93
N ASP A 182 36.17 3.04 -25.85
CA ASP A 182 36.66 4.37 -25.47
C ASP A 182 36.96 4.41 -23.95
N PRO A 183 38.21 4.10 -23.53
CA PRO A 183 38.59 4.12 -22.12
C PRO A 183 38.52 5.49 -21.45
N ALA A 184 38.36 6.58 -22.21
CA ALA A 184 38.29 7.94 -21.69
C ALA A 184 36.83 8.43 -21.49
N ASP A 185 35.83 7.60 -21.78
CA ASP A 185 34.41 7.92 -21.64
C ASP A 185 34.01 8.16 -20.18
N ARG A 186 33.86 9.44 -19.82
CA ARG A 186 33.47 9.88 -18.47
C ARG A 186 32.07 9.45 -18.06
N ASP A 187 31.14 9.36 -19.02
CA ASP A 187 29.75 9.02 -18.74
C ASP A 187 29.65 7.52 -18.43
N ALA A 188 30.31 6.68 -19.24
CA ALA A 188 30.41 5.25 -19.01
C ALA A 188 31.19 4.92 -17.72
N ALA A 189 32.29 5.62 -17.43
CA ALA A 189 33.02 5.47 -16.18
C ALA A 189 32.16 5.81 -14.95
N THR A 190 31.35 6.87 -15.03
CA THR A 190 30.43 7.26 -13.95
C THR A 190 29.33 6.21 -13.77
N ILE A 191 28.69 5.75 -14.85
CA ILE A 191 27.66 4.70 -14.78
C ILE A 191 28.23 3.40 -14.20
N LEU A 192 29.47 3.03 -14.56
CA LEU A 192 30.14 1.86 -14.00
C LEU A 192 30.36 2.00 -12.49
N ALA A 193 30.82 3.16 -12.03
CA ALA A 193 31.02 3.44 -10.61
C ALA A 193 29.69 3.43 -9.84
N ASP A 194 28.67 4.15 -10.31
CA ASP A 194 27.32 4.22 -9.74
C ASP A 194 26.70 2.81 -9.62
N ALA A 195 26.73 2.02 -10.70
CA ALA A 195 26.14 0.68 -10.73
C ALA A 195 26.89 -0.31 -9.85
N THR A 196 28.23 -0.22 -9.77
CA THR A 196 29.05 -1.08 -8.90
C THR A 196 28.77 -0.75 -7.44
N ALA A 197 28.78 0.53 -7.06
CA ALA A 197 28.47 0.97 -5.69
C ALA A 197 27.03 0.59 -5.26
N ALA A 198 26.06 0.70 -6.17
CA ALA A 198 24.68 0.28 -5.92
C ALA A 198 24.56 -1.24 -5.73
N LEU A 199 25.26 -2.04 -6.55
CA LEU A 199 25.29 -3.50 -6.44
C LEU A 199 25.98 -3.98 -5.16
N ASP A 200 27.13 -3.38 -4.81
CA ASP A 200 27.89 -3.72 -3.61
C ASP A 200 27.11 -3.33 -2.35
N LYS A 201 26.45 -2.17 -2.35
CA LYS A 201 25.52 -1.78 -1.27
C LYS A 201 24.37 -2.77 -1.15
N MET A 202 23.69 -3.12 -2.25
CA MET A 202 22.60 -4.10 -2.23
C MET A 202 23.05 -5.45 -1.65
N LYS A 203 24.24 -5.92 -2.02
CA LYS A 203 24.84 -7.16 -1.48
C LYS A 203 25.17 -7.03 0.02
N ALA A 204 25.64 -5.88 0.47
CA ALA A 204 25.90 -5.61 1.89
C ALA A 204 24.61 -5.55 2.71
N ASP A 205 23.59 -4.84 2.22
CA ASP A 205 22.26 -4.74 2.84
C ASP A 205 21.61 -6.13 2.95
N GLN A 206 21.68 -6.96 1.89
CA GLN A 206 21.23 -8.36 1.90
C GLN A 206 22.01 -9.25 2.89
N ALA A 207 23.34 -9.14 2.93
CA ALA A 207 24.17 -9.92 3.86
C ALA A 207 23.87 -9.55 5.32
N ARG A 208 23.67 -8.27 5.61
CA ARG A 208 23.29 -7.77 6.94
C ARG A 208 21.87 -8.21 7.32
N ALA A 209 20.91 -8.14 6.40
CA ALA A 209 19.56 -8.65 6.64
C ALA A 209 19.56 -10.16 6.95
N ALA A 210 20.38 -10.94 6.25
CA ALA A 210 20.53 -12.38 6.51
C ALA A 210 21.18 -12.66 7.87
N GLU A 211 22.20 -11.90 8.27
CA GLU A 211 22.83 -11.98 9.60
C GLU A 211 21.80 -11.75 10.72
N LEU A 212 21.05 -10.65 10.64
CA LEU A 212 20.01 -10.26 11.59
C LEU A 212 18.88 -11.29 11.66
N PHE A 213 18.45 -11.81 10.50
CA PHE A 213 17.44 -12.86 10.41
C PHE A 213 17.89 -14.15 11.11
N GLN A 214 19.16 -14.58 10.94
CA GLN A 214 19.72 -15.73 11.64
C GLN A 214 19.82 -15.47 13.16
N GLN A 215 20.24 -14.27 13.57
CA GLN A 215 20.28 -13.87 14.98
C GLN A 215 18.90 -13.90 15.63
N ALA A 216 17.87 -13.39 14.96
CA ALA A 216 16.49 -13.44 15.43
C ALA A 216 15.93 -14.87 15.47
N THR A 217 16.18 -15.67 14.43
CA THR A 217 15.78 -17.09 14.36
C THR A 217 16.38 -17.90 15.52
N ALA A 218 17.64 -17.66 15.88
CA ALA A 218 18.30 -18.32 17.01
C ALA A 218 17.71 -17.94 18.39
N ARG A 219 16.92 -16.85 18.47
CA ARG A 219 16.20 -16.43 19.67
C ARG A 219 14.73 -16.86 19.69
N ASP A 220 14.18 -17.38 18.59
CA ASP A 220 12.81 -17.88 18.55
C ASP A 220 12.64 -19.15 19.40
N ARG A 221 12.16 -18.96 20.63
CA ARG A 221 11.85 -20.02 21.60
C ARG A 221 10.35 -20.21 21.83
N GLY A 222 9.51 -19.56 21.02
CA GLY A 222 8.07 -19.45 21.28
C GLY A 222 7.68 -18.42 22.36
N GLU A 223 8.64 -17.60 22.81
CA GLU A 223 8.45 -16.54 23.81
C GLU A 223 8.76 -15.17 23.18
N PHE A 224 8.11 -14.11 23.66
CA PHE A 224 8.34 -12.75 23.17
C PHE A 224 9.76 -12.28 23.49
N ASP A 225 10.46 -11.77 22.46
CA ASP A 225 11.82 -11.26 22.56
C ASP A 225 11.95 -9.95 21.77
N GLU A 226 12.08 -8.83 22.48
CA GLU A 226 12.13 -7.49 21.88
C GLU A 226 13.37 -7.31 20.99
N GLN A 227 14.52 -7.84 21.41
CA GLN A 227 15.77 -7.73 20.67
C GLN A 227 15.71 -8.47 19.32
N ALA A 228 15.06 -9.63 19.28
CA ALA A 228 14.82 -10.36 18.03
C ALA A 228 13.86 -9.60 17.09
N LEU A 229 12.84 -8.92 17.63
CA LEU A 229 11.95 -8.07 16.83
C LEU A 229 12.64 -6.82 16.30
N ASP A 230 13.58 -6.23 17.04
CA ASP A 230 14.43 -5.13 16.56
C ASP A 230 15.29 -5.57 15.37
N TRP A 231 15.96 -6.71 15.49
CA TRP A 231 16.73 -7.27 14.38
C TRP A 231 15.87 -7.58 13.15
N LEU A 232 14.64 -8.06 13.34
CA LEU A 232 13.70 -8.29 12.24
C LEU A 232 13.18 -6.98 11.62
N ARG A 233 13.02 -5.90 12.40
CA ARG A 233 12.70 -4.56 11.88
C ARG A 233 13.86 -3.98 11.07
N GLU A 234 15.10 -4.09 11.56
CA GLU A 234 16.30 -3.68 10.81
C GLU A 234 16.41 -4.50 9.51
N ALA A 235 16.33 -5.83 9.59
CA ALA A 235 16.41 -6.73 8.44
C ALA A 235 15.31 -6.48 7.40
N ALA A 236 14.07 -6.21 7.82
CA ALA A 236 12.97 -5.86 6.92
C ALA A 236 13.15 -4.50 6.23
N SER A 237 13.85 -3.55 6.85
CA SER A 237 14.16 -2.26 6.22
C SER A 237 15.30 -2.36 5.20
N LEU A 238 16.22 -3.32 5.39
CA LEU A 238 17.31 -3.63 4.46
C LEU A 238 16.88 -4.54 3.30
N ALA A 239 15.96 -5.47 3.54
CA ALA A 239 15.47 -6.45 2.56
C ALA A 239 13.93 -6.59 2.60
N PRO A 240 13.17 -5.57 2.17
CA PRO A 240 11.70 -5.52 2.31
C PRO A 240 10.95 -6.61 1.54
N ASP A 241 11.52 -7.11 0.44
CA ASP A 241 10.92 -8.13 -0.42
C ASP A 241 11.20 -9.58 0.07
N HIS A 242 11.90 -9.76 1.21
CA HIS A 242 12.25 -11.10 1.71
C HIS A 242 11.09 -11.74 2.48
N PRO A 243 10.43 -12.79 1.94
CA PRO A 243 9.18 -13.32 2.52
C PRO A 243 9.38 -13.92 3.91
N GLU A 244 10.51 -14.59 4.17
CA GLU A 244 10.77 -15.28 5.44
C GLU A 244 10.97 -14.29 6.62
N ILE A 245 11.56 -13.11 6.36
CA ILE A 245 11.74 -12.08 7.40
C ILE A 245 10.37 -11.59 7.85
N LYS A 246 9.46 -11.32 6.89
CA LYS A 246 8.08 -10.92 7.18
C LYS A 246 7.32 -12.00 7.97
N VAL A 247 7.39 -13.26 7.53
CA VAL A 247 6.72 -14.38 8.21
C VAL A 247 7.25 -14.56 9.64
N LEU A 248 8.56 -14.49 9.85
CA LEU A 248 9.16 -14.62 11.19
C LEU A 248 8.82 -13.40 12.08
N TYR A 249 8.81 -12.19 11.52
CA TYR A 249 8.38 -10.98 12.23
C TYR A 249 6.92 -11.09 12.68
N GLU A 250 5.99 -11.45 11.78
CA GLU A 250 4.58 -11.64 12.11
C GLU A 250 4.38 -12.73 13.17
N LYS A 251 5.12 -13.85 13.07
CA LYS A 251 5.13 -14.93 14.05
C LYS A 251 5.61 -14.44 15.43
N MET A 252 6.81 -13.87 15.52
CA MET A 252 7.39 -13.45 16.81
C MET A 252 6.65 -12.26 17.43
N ALA A 253 6.10 -11.35 16.62
CA ALA A 253 5.30 -10.23 17.11
C ALA A 253 3.94 -10.67 17.69
N SER A 254 3.47 -11.86 17.31
CA SER A 254 2.25 -12.48 17.83
C SER A 254 2.43 -13.14 19.21
N TYR A 255 3.67 -13.34 19.67
CA TYR A 255 3.95 -13.93 20.98
C TYR A 255 3.51 -13.00 22.12
N THR A 256 2.86 -13.60 23.12
CA THR A 256 2.38 -12.90 24.33
C THR A 256 3.56 -12.34 25.13
N ARG A 257 3.54 -11.03 25.38
CA ARG A 257 4.44 -10.38 26.34
C ARG A 257 3.99 -10.77 27.74
N THR A 258 4.93 -11.12 28.62
CA THR A 258 4.63 -11.39 30.04
C THR A 258 5.29 -10.32 30.88
N PHE A 259 4.50 -9.54 31.61
CA PHE A 259 4.95 -8.52 32.54
C PHE A 259 4.86 -9.04 33.97
N ARG A 260 5.98 -9.06 34.69
CA ARG A 260 6.06 -9.46 36.11
C ARG A 260 6.03 -8.21 36.97
N VAL A 261 5.19 -8.26 38.01
CA VAL A 261 4.94 -7.13 38.91
C VAL A 261 5.05 -7.65 40.35
N PRO A 262 6.06 -7.25 41.14
CA PRO A 262 7.18 -6.39 40.75
C PRO A 262 8.17 -7.14 39.87
N GLY A 263 8.89 -6.42 39.01
CA GLY A 263 9.90 -6.99 38.13
C GLY A 263 10.13 -6.11 36.91
N ASP A 264 9.38 -6.38 35.85
CA ASP A 264 9.40 -5.60 34.61
C ASP A 264 8.73 -4.23 34.82
N PHE A 265 7.80 -4.13 35.76
CA PHE A 265 7.18 -2.90 36.26
C PHE A 265 7.19 -2.87 37.79
N ALA A 266 7.12 -1.68 38.40
CA ALA A 266 7.06 -1.55 39.85
C ALA A 266 5.63 -1.72 40.37
N THR A 267 4.62 -1.27 39.62
CA THR A 267 3.20 -1.33 40.00
C THR A 267 2.30 -1.96 38.92
N PRO A 268 1.10 -2.48 39.29
CA PRO A 268 0.17 -3.02 38.31
C PRO A 268 -0.41 -1.95 37.38
N ALA A 269 -0.54 -0.71 37.87
CA ALA A 269 -1.02 0.43 37.09
C ALA A 269 -0.05 0.78 35.95
N GLU A 270 1.26 0.78 36.20
CA GLU A 270 2.29 0.96 35.16
C GLU A 270 2.25 -0.16 34.12
N ALA A 271 2.16 -1.42 34.57
CA ALA A 271 2.09 -2.58 33.68
C ALA A 271 0.83 -2.54 32.79
N LEU A 272 -0.32 -2.15 33.35
CA LEU A 272 -1.58 -1.98 32.61
C LEU A 272 -1.52 -0.81 31.63
N ALA A 273 -0.86 0.29 31.97
CA ALA A 273 -0.68 1.44 31.07
C ALA A 273 0.25 1.13 29.88
N ALA A 274 1.18 0.18 30.03
CA ALA A 274 2.07 -0.28 28.95
C ALA A 274 1.53 -1.48 28.15
N ALA A 275 0.43 -2.08 28.62
CA ALA A 275 -0.12 -3.29 28.04
C ALA A 275 -0.94 -3.04 26.76
N ARG A 276 -0.95 -4.06 25.91
CA ARG A 276 -1.80 -4.18 24.72
C ARG A 276 -2.56 -5.51 24.77
N ASP A 277 -3.49 -5.70 23.84
CA ASP A 277 -4.22 -6.97 23.72
C ASP A 277 -3.29 -8.19 23.70
N ARG A 278 -3.70 -9.25 24.41
CA ARG A 278 -2.99 -10.53 24.58
C ARG A 278 -1.70 -10.48 25.41
N ASP A 279 -1.35 -9.36 26.02
CA ASP A 279 -0.31 -9.35 27.04
C ASP A 279 -0.79 -10.04 28.33
N ARG A 280 0.15 -10.67 29.03
CA ARG A 280 -0.07 -11.33 30.32
C ARG A 280 0.61 -10.51 31.41
N ILE A 281 -0.10 -10.21 32.48
CA ILE A 281 0.42 -9.45 33.63
C ILE A 281 0.34 -10.35 34.86
N VAL A 282 1.48 -10.63 35.49
CA VAL A 282 1.59 -11.53 36.64
C VAL A 282 1.96 -10.72 37.88
N LEU A 283 1.02 -10.61 38.80
CA LEU A 283 1.14 -9.95 40.08
C LEU A 283 1.63 -10.94 41.15
N ALA A 284 2.66 -10.56 41.91
CA ALA A 284 3.16 -11.31 43.06
C ALA A 284 2.15 -11.34 44.23
N GLU A 285 2.41 -12.20 45.22
CA GLU A 285 1.70 -12.18 46.50
C GLU A 285 2.07 -10.91 47.28
N GLN A 286 1.11 -9.99 47.39
CA GLN A 286 1.08 -8.83 48.30
C GLN A 286 -0.22 -8.05 48.09
N THR A 287 -0.42 -7.02 48.93
CA THR A 287 -1.44 -5.98 48.70
C THR A 287 -0.88 -4.90 47.78
N TRP A 288 -1.50 -4.77 46.62
CA TRP A 288 -1.30 -3.72 45.64
C TRP A 288 -2.31 -2.59 45.86
N LYS A 289 -1.93 -1.36 45.49
CA LYS A 289 -2.87 -0.23 45.47
C LYS A 289 -3.53 -0.10 44.11
N GLY A 290 -4.86 0.02 44.14
CA GLY A 290 -5.66 0.55 43.03
C GLY A 290 -5.74 2.09 43.09
N PRO A 291 -6.63 2.71 42.30
CA PRO A 291 -7.51 2.07 41.32
C PRO A 291 -6.73 1.52 40.12
N LEU A 292 -7.14 0.36 39.59
CA LEU A 292 -6.57 -0.22 38.36
C LEU A 292 -7.53 -0.04 37.19
N VAL A 293 -7.03 0.39 36.03
CA VAL A 293 -7.83 0.55 34.81
C VAL A 293 -7.33 -0.42 33.74
N VAL A 294 -8.24 -1.22 33.18
CA VAL A 294 -7.97 -2.19 32.13
C VAL A 294 -8.69 -1.75 30.86
N ASN A 295 -7.93 -1.31 29.86
CA ASN A 295 -8.44 -0.86 28.55
C ASN A 295 -7.93 -1.72 27.38
N ALA A 296 -7.39 -2.90 27.67
CA ALA A 296 -6.92 -3.88 26.67
C ALA A 296 -7.32 -5.30 27.09
N ALA A 297 -7.43 -6.21 26.13
CA ALA A 297 -7.75 -7.63 26.36
C ALA A 297 -6.52 -8.41 26.90
N VAL A 298 -6.14 -8.10 28.14
CA VAL A 298 -4.98 -8.69 28.86
C VAL A 298 -5.37 -9.90 29.71
N ASP A 299 -4.39 -10.72 30.09
CA ASP A 299 -4.53 -11.79 31.10
C ASP A 299 -3.81 -11.38 32.40
N LEU A 300 -4.57 -10.81 33.34
CA LEU A 300 -4.12 -10.34 34.65
C LEU A 300 -4.24 -11.45 35.69
N GLN A 301 -3.12 -11.89 36.25
CA GLN A 301 -3.01 -13.05 37.12
C GLN A 301 -2.39 -12.70 38.46
N GLY A 302 -3.02 -13.11 39.56
CA GLY A 302 -2.42 -13.10 40.90
C GLY A 302 -2.00 -14.50 41.36
N ALA A 303 -1.35 -14.56 42.52
CA ALA A 303 -0.89 -15.81 43.15
C ALA A 303 -2.01 -16.62 43.86
N GLY A 304 -3.25 -16.12 43.84
CA GLY A 304 -4.40 -16.62 44.59
C GLY A 304 -5.12 -15.46 45.30
N SER A 305 -6.45 -15.49 45.36
CA SER A 305 -7.24 -14.38 45.95
C SER A 305 -7.03 -14.20 47.47
N ASP A 306 -6.38 -15.17 48.12
CA ASP A 306 -5.91 -15.13 49.51
C ASP A 306 -4.54 -14.46 49.68
N LYS A 307 -3.82 -14.20 48.57
CA LYS A 307 -2.41 -13.79 48.53
C LYS A 307 -2.14 -12.51 47.75
N THR A 308 -2.80 -12.34 46.61
CA THR A 308 -2.71 -11.13 45.79
C THR A 308 -3.99 -10.33 45.99
N VAL A 309 -3.86 -9.17 46.63
CA VAL A 309 -4.97 -8.25 46.92
C VAL A 309 -4.73 -6.96 46.14
N VAL A 310 -5.76 -6.39 45.54
CA VAL A 310 -5.80 -5.02 45.03
C VAL A 310 -6.77 -4.25 45.91
N GLU A 311 -6.26 -3.21 46.54
CA GLU A 311 -6.95 -2.44 47.57
C GLU A 311 -7.02 -0.96 47.16
N CYS A 312 -8.20 -0.36 47.26
CA CYS A 312 -8.44 1.02 46.85
C CYS A 312 -9.05 1.82 48.02
N PRO A 313 -8.65 3.07 48.27
CA PRO A 313 -9.40 3.97 49.13
C PRO A 313 -10.83 4.11 48.59
N PRO A 314 -11.88 3.95 49.42
CA PRO A 314 -13.26 3.89 48.93
C PRO A 314 -13.77 5.18 48.27
N ALA A 315 -13.03 6.28 48.39
CA ALA A 315 -13.31 7.57 47.78
C ALA A 315 -12.51 7.84 46.48
N GLU A 316 -11.56 6.97 46.11
CA GLU A 316 -10.72 7.12 44.91
C GLU A 316 -11.23 6.33 43.69
N GLY A 317 -12.20 5.43 43.89
CA GLY A 317 -12.82 4.68 42.81
C GLY A 317 -12.94 3.19 43.10
N CYS A 318 -13.20 2.42 42.04
CA CYS A 318 -13.18 0.95 42.10
C CYS A 318 -11.73 0.43 42.17
N ALA A 319 -11.49 -0.69 42.87
CA ALA A 319 -10.16 -1.29 42.90
C ALA A 319 -9.72 -1.82 41.52
N ILE A 320 -10.67 -2.22 40.68
CA ILE A 320 -10.45 -2.46 39.25
C ILE A 320 -11.64 -1.98 38.41
N THR A 321 -11.35 -1.32 37.28
CA THR A 321 -12.31 -0.92 36.26
C THR A 321 -11.91 -1.49 34.90
N ILE A 322 -12.79 -2.28 34.30
CA ILE A 322 -12.67 -2.77 32.92
C ILE A 322 -13.40 -1.77 32.02
N GLY A 323 -12.66 -1.03 31.22
CA GLY A 323 -13.17 -0.02 30.30
C GLY A 323 -13.66 -0.59 28.96
N PRO A 324 -14.29 0.24 28.11
CA PRO A 324 -14.98 -0.20 26.89
C PRO A 324 -14.06 -0.82 25.82
N ASP A 325 -12.76 -0.52 25.86
CA ASP A 325 -11.77 -1.06 24.92
C ASP A 325 -11.29 -2.47 25.32
N ALA A 326 -11.38 -2.84 26.60
CA ALA A 326 -11.00 -4.16 27.10
C ALA A 326 -12.06 -5.23 26.76
N LYS A 327 -12.06 -5.70 25.52
CA LYS A 327 -13.03 -6.69 25.01
C LYS A 327 -12.50 -8.11 25.11
N GLY A 328 -12.64 -8.71 26.30
CA GLY A 328 -12.18 -10.07 26.59
C GLY A 328 -10.97 -10.11 27.52
N ALA A 329 -10.84 -9.15 28.43
CA ALA A 329 -9.85 -9.23 29.50
C ALA A 329 -10.10 -10.45 30.40
N ARG A 330 -9.03 -11.05 30.90
CA ARG A 330 -9.07 -12.16 31.84
C ARG A 330 -8.40 -11.71 33.14
N VAL A 331 -9.06 -11.98 34.25
CA VAL A 331 -8.58 -11.63 35.59
C VAL A 331 -8.70 -12.88 36.46
N SER A 332 -7.61 -13.33 37.09
CA SER A 332 -7.65 -14.56 37.89
C SER A 332 -6.79 -14.55 39.14
N GLY A 333 -7.28 -15.18 40.22
CA GLY A 333 -6.53 -15.37 41.45
C GLY A 333 -6.19 -14.07 42.19
N ILE A 334 -7.10 -13.08 42.18
CA ILE A 334 -6.92 -11.76 42.82
C ILE A 334 -8.13 -11.44 43.71
N ALA A 335 -7.90 -10.83 44.87
CA ALA A 335 -8.94 -10.15 45.65
C ALA A 335 -9.00 -8.66 45.32
N PHE A 336 -10.21 -8.11 45.22
CA PHE A 336 -10.48 -6.69 45.06
C PHE A 336 -11.28 -6.21 46.27
N ARG A 337 -10.83 -5.14 46.93
CA ARG A 337 -11.52 -4.57 48.10
C ARG A 337 -11.31 -3.07 48.25
N HIS A 338 -12.13 -2.45 49.10
CA HIS A 338 -11.80 -1.13 49.64
C HIS A 338 -11.02 -1.23 50.95
N GLU A 339 -10.25 -0.19 51.27
CA GLU A 339 -9.56 -0.05 52.56
C GLU A 339 -10.51 0.04 53.76
N SER A 340 -11.71 0.56 53.53
CA SER A 340 -12.77 0.75 54.52
C SER A 340 -14.13 0.97 53.85
N PHE A 341 -15.20 0.90 54.63
CA PHE A 341 -16.54 1.29 54.18
C PHE A 341 -16.73 2.81 54.26
N LEU A 342 -17.17 3.44 53.17
CA LEU A 342 -17.72 4.80 53.21
C LEU A 342 -19.02 4.81 54.02
N ALA A 343 -18.94 5.38 55.23
CA ALA A 343 -20.07 5.53 56.14
C ALA A 343 -20.96 6.73 55.78
N ASP A 344 -20.42 7.74 55.08
CA ASP A 344 -21.24 8.85 54.56
C ASP A 344 -22.04 8.42 53.32
N GLY A 345 -23.23 8.98 53.16
CA GLY A 345 -24.23 8.53 52.19
C GLY A 345 -24.00 9.00 50.75
N ARG A 346 -22.74 9.26 50.35
CA ARG A 346 -22.37 9.64 48.98
C ARG A 346 -22.38 8.45 48.04
N GLU A 347 -22.14 8.72 46.76
CA GLU A 347 -21.94 7.69 45.73
C GLU A 347 -20.88 6.68 46.18
N ARG A 348 -21.15 5.40 45.97
CA ARG A 348 -20.28 4.31 46.43
C ARG A 348 -19.78 3.51 45.25
N PHE A 349 -18.47 3.40 45.13
CA PHE A 349 -17.84 2.56 44.12
C PHE A 349 -17.98 1.08 44.45
N ALA A 350 -17.94 0.24 43.41
CA ALA A 350 -17.83 -1.21 43.55
C ALA A 350 -16.37 -1.61 43.78
N ALA A 351 -16.09 -2.80 44.34
CA ALA A 351 -14.71 -3.30 44.36
C ALA A 351 -14.19 -3.56 42.93
N ALA A 352 -15.05 -4.06 42.05
CA ALA A 352 -14.79 -4.18 40.62
C ALA A 352 -15.93 -3.64 39.76
N LEU A 353 -15.58 -2.96 38.67
CA LEU A 353 -16.51 -2.39 37.69
C LEU A 353 -16.19 -2.91 36.29
N VAL A 354 -17.21 -3.29 35.53
CA VAL A 354 -17.14 -3.54 34.09
C VAL A 354 -18.07 -2.56 33.38
N ARG A 355 -17.49 -1.62 32.63
CA ARG A 355 -18.18 -0.49 32.01
C ARG A 355 -18.00 -0.55 30.48
N GLY A 356 -19.00 -1.08 29.77
CA GLY A 356 -18.97 -1.28 28.32
C GLY A 356 -17.94 -2.28 27.77
N GLY A 357 -16.96 -2.71 28.59
CA GLY A 357 -15.97 -3.74 28.26
C GLY A 357 -16.44 -5.17 28.52
N GLY A 358 -15.56 -6.13 28.28
CA GLY A 358 -15.82 -7.56 28.48
C GLY A 358 -14.74 -8.22 29.34
N ALA A 359 -15.10 -8.87 30.45
CA ALA A 359 -14.13 -9.53 31.33
C ALA A 359 -14.55 -10.91 31.86
N THR A 360 -13.59 -11.81 31.99
CA THR A 360 -13.72 -13.08 32.72
C THR A 360 -12.92 -13.04 34.02
N PHE A 361 -13.60 -13.13 35.15
CA PHE A 361 -13.05 -13.29 36.49
C PHE A 361 -13.06 -14.77 36.91
N LEU A 362 -11.92 -15.29 37.34
CA LEU A 362 -11.76 -16.69 37.73
C LEU A 362 -11.02 -16.84 39.07
N ASP A 363 -11.60 -17.56 40.03
CA ASP A 363 -10.99 -17.76 41.36
C ASP A 363 -10.66 -16.41 42.06
N CYS A 364 -11.51 -15.39 41.85
CA CYS A 364 -11.36 -14.04 42.38
C CYS A 364 -12.25 -13.78 43.61
N ARG A 365 -11.85 -12.82 44.45
CA ARG A 365 -12.66 -12.34 45.59
C ARG A 365 -13.00 -10.87 45.42
N PHE A 366 -14.22 -10.49 45.76
CA PHE A 366 -14.69 -9.12 45.82
C PHE A 366 -15.29 -8.92 47.22
N SER A 367 -14.60 -8.20 48.10
CA SER A 367 -15.07 -8.01 49.47
C SER A 367 -14.87 -6.61 50.01
N ASP A 368 -15.57 -6.32 51.09
CA ASP A 368 -15.42 -5.07 51.85
C ASP A 368 -15.69 -3.80 51.01
N ALA A 369 -16.40 -3.95 49.87
CA ALA A 369 -16.73 -2.84 48.99
C ALA A 369 -17.76 -1.92 49.65
N SER A 370 -17.64 -0.61 49.44
CA SER A 370 -18.65 0.33 49.90
C SER A 370 -19.98 0.19 49.14
N GLY A 371 -19.90 -0.07 47.83
CA GLY A 371 -21.03 -0.40 46.96
C GLY A 371 -21.11 -1.90 46.68
N HIS A 372 -21.16 -2.28 45.40
CA HIS A 372 -21.21 -3.70 45.00
C HIS A 372 -19.84 -4.39 45.10
N GLY A 373 -19.82 -5.72 45.23
CA GLY A 373 -18.57 -6.47 45.00
C GLY A 373 -18.13 -6.39 43.54
N LEU A 374 -19.03 -6.77 42.63
CA LEU A 374 -18.87 -6.59 41.17
C LEU A 374 -20.07 -5.85 40.60
N ALA A 375 -19.84 -4.79 39.83
CA ALA A 375 -20.86 -4.10 39.05
C ALA A 375 -20.57 -4.22 37.54
N VAL A 376 -21.62 -4.48 36.76
CA VAL A 376 -21.57 -4.51 35.29
C VAL A 376 -22.60 -3.52 34.76
N ILE A 377 -22.17 -2.56 33.94
CA ILE A 377 -22.98 -1.43 33.47
C ILE A 377 -22.68 -1.07 32.01
N GLU A 378 -23.54 -0.23 31.42
CA GLU A 378 -23.33 0.39 30.10
C GLU A 378 -23.08 -0.60 28.95
N GLY A 379 -23.78 -1.74 28.95
CA GLY A 379 -23.56 -2.77 27.92
C GLY A 379 -22.31 -3.62 28.13
N GLY A 380 -21.68 -3.53 29.30
CA GLY A 380 -20.56 -4.39 29.68
C GLY A 380 -20.97 -5.86 29.83
N GLU A 381 -19.99 -6.75 29.65
CA GLU A 381 -20.16 -8.20 29.78
C GLU A 381 -19.19 -8.77 30.82
N ALA A 382 -19.69 -9.47 31.83
CA ALA A 382 -18.84 -10.14 32.82
C ALA A 382 -19.18 -11.62 32.99
N VAL A 383 -18.15 -12.46 33.09
CA VAL A 383 -18.24 -13.85 33.52
C VAL A 383 -17.48 -14.00 34.82
N ALA A 384 -18.13 -14.44 35.89
CA ALA A 384 -17.50 -14.74 37.18
C ALA A 384 -17.64 -16.24 37.48
N ASN A 385 -16.51 -16.93 37.66
CA ASN A 385 -16.48 -18.39 37.85
C ASN A 385 -15.59 -18.74 39.07
N ARG A 386 -16.15 -19.50 40.02
CA ARG A 386 -15.54 -19.77 41.34
C ARG A 386 -15.13 -18.50 42.10
N CYS A 387 -15.92 -17.44 41.94
CA CYS A 387 -15.70 -16.17 42.61
C CYS A 387 -16.35 -16.13 44.00
N ARG A 388 -15.90 -15.19 44.85
CA ARG A 388 -16.47 -14.93 46.17
C ARG A 388 -16.85 -13.45 46.30
N PHE A 389 -18.12 -13.15 46.51
CA PHE A 389 -18.63 -11.80 46.77
C PHE A 389 -19.05 -11.70 48.23
N VAL A 390 -18.23 -11.08 49.08
CA VAL A 390 -18.34 -11.25 50.54
C VAL A 390 -18.38 -9.90 51.27
N ASP A 391 -19.32 -9.71 52.18
CA ASP A 391 -19.39 -8.53 53.06
C ASP A 391 -19.41 -7.18 52.30
N ASN A 392 -20.09 -7.09 51.14
CA ASN A 392 -20.18 -5.83 50.38
C ASN A 392 -21.35 -4.94 50.86
N GLY A 393 -21.17 -3.63 50.77
CA GLY A 393 -22.08 -2.61 51.32
C GLY A 393 -23.39 -2.42 50.55
N TRP A 394 -23.49 -2.93 49.33
CA TRP A 394 -24.73 -3.14 48.55
C TRP A 394 -24.86 -4.64 48.19
N ASN A 395 -24.92 -4.99 46.89
CA ASN A 395 -25.03 -6.37 46.41
C ASN A 395 -23.66 -7.05 46.26
N GLY A 396 -23.63 -8.38 46.34
CA GLY A 396 -22.41 -9.13 46.00
C GLY A 396 -21.99 -8.94 44.54
N ALA A 397 -22.91 -9.19 43.61
CA ALA A 397 -22.75 -8.84 42.19
C ALA A 397 -24.02 -8.16 41.64
N ALA A 398 -23.88 -7.23 40.71
CA ALA A 398 -24.98 -6.51 40.08
C ALA A 398 -24.76 -6.29 38.58
N ALA A 399 -25.81 -6.47 37.78
CA ALA A 399 -25.84 -6.12 36.36
C ALA A 399 -26.99 -5.16 36.07
N ILE A 400 -26.69 -4.00 35.49
CA ILE A 400 -27.64 -2.89 35.40
C ILE A 400 -27.69 -2.35 33.96
N GLY A 401 -28.91 -2.17 33.44
CA GLY A 401 -29.17 -1.49 32.17
C GLY A 401 -29.25 -2.42 30.96
N ALA A 402 -29.97 -1.97 29.92
CA ALA A 402 -30.12 -2.70 28.67
C ALA A 402 -28.78 -2.93 27.96
N GLY A 403 -28.62 -4.13 27.38
CA GLY A 403 -27.39 -4.57 26.72
C GLY A 403 -26.35 -5.19 27.65
N THR A 404 -26.41 -4.89 28.95
CA THR A 404 -25.49 -5.46 29.96
C THR A 404 -25.70 -6.96 30.14
N ARG A 405 -24.60 -7.72 30.33
CA ARG A 405 -24.63 -9.18 30.58
C ARG A 405 -23.76 -9.57 31.78
N LEU A 406 -24.31 -10.37 32.68
CA LEU A 406 -23.57 -10.98 33.78
C LEU A 406 -23.83 -12.50 33.87
N GLU A 407 -22.76 -13.28 33.80
CA GLU A 407 -22.77 -14.71 34.04
C GLU A 407 -22.02 -15.02 35.34
N VAL A 408 -22.66 -15.71 36.27
CA VAL A 408 -22.05 -16.14 37.54
C VAL A 408 -22.21 -17.64 37.69
N ARG A 409 -21.09 -18.36 37.83
CA ARG A 409 -21.06 -19.81 37.96
C ARG A 409 -20.27 -20.29 39.16
N ASP A 410 -20.78 -21.32 39.82
CA ASP A 410 -20.08 -22.08 40.85
C ASP A 410 -19.44 -21.18 41.93
N SER A 411 -20.09 -20.04 42.23
CA SER A 411 -19.56 -18.94 43.05
C SER A 411 -20.36 -18.73 44.34
N GLU A 412 -19.79 -18.03 45.31
CA GLU A 412 -20.43 -17.72 46.59
C GLU A 412 -20.69 -16.22 46.74
N SER A 413 -21.91 -15.84 47.15
CA SER A 413 -22.29 -14.46 47.49
C SER A 413 -22.84 -14.40 48.92
N LEU A 414 -22.05 -13.89 49.84
CA LEU A 414 -22.18 -14.11 51.27
C LEU A 414 -22.24 -12.80 52.06
N SER A 415 -23.19 -12.71 53.00
CA SER A 415 -23.25 -11.64 54.02
C SER A 415 -23.31 -10.20 53.48
N ASN A 416 -23.69 -10.00 52.20
CA ASN A 416 -23.79 -8.66 51.63
C ASN A 416 -24.97 -7.88 52.23
N PHE A 417 -24.85 -6.56 52.31
CA PHE A 417 -25.83 -5.71 52.99
C PHE A 417 -27.15 -5.54 52.20
N GLU A 418 -27.16 -5.85 50.91
CA GLU A 418 -28.37 -5.96 50.10
C GLU A 418 -28.53 -7.37 49.54
N HIS A 419 -28.56 -7.54 48.22
CA HIS A 419 -28.84 -8.82 47.56
C HIS A 419 -27.55 -9.63 47.35
N GLY A 420 -27.66 -10.96 47.28
CA GLY A 420 -26.52 -11.80 46.88
C GLY A 420 -26.10 -11.50 45.43
N ILE A 421 -27.04 -11.60 44.49
CA ILE A 421 -26.85 -11.20 43.09
C ILE A 421 -28.07 -10.41 42.61
N GLU A 422 -27.86 -9.33 41.88
CA GLU A 422 -28.92 -8.49 41.30
C GLU A 422 -28.80 -8.38 39.77
N SER A 423 -29.95 -8.37 39.10
CA SER A 423 -30.10 -7.92 37.72
C SER A 423 -31.19 -6.88 37.63
N TRP A 424 -30.96 -5.78 36.90
CA TRP A 424 -31.86 -4.63 36.87
C TRP A 424 -31.94 -3.93 35.50
N ASP A 425 -33.08 -3.29 35.23
CA ASP A 425 -33.32 -2.35 34.12
C ASP A 425 -32.90 -2.87 32.74
N GLY A 426 -33.23 -4.13 32.43
CA GLY A 426 -32.98 -4.69 31.10
C GLY A 426 -31.63 -5.41 30.94
N ALA A 427 -30.84 -5.55 32.00
CA ALA A 427 -29.66 -6.42 31.97
C ALA A 427 -30.06 -7.90 31.78
N SER A 428 -29.16 -8.71 31.23
CA SER A 428 -29.33 -10.17 31.06
C SER A 428 -28.43 -10.95 32.02
N VAL A 429 -28.93 -12.06 32.58
CA VAL A 429 -28.14 -12.90 33.51
C VAL A 429 -28.21 -14.40 33.26
N THR A 430 -27.10 -15.07 33.57
CA THR A 430 -26.96 -16.52 33.68
C THR A 430 -26.33 -16.86 35.02
N LEU A 431 -27.13 -17.34 35.98
CA LEU A 431 -26.73 -17.62 37.36
C LEU A 431 -26.84 -19.13 37.60
N VAL A 432 -25.72 -19.85 37.64
CA VAL A 432 -25.70 -21.32 37.71
C VAL A 432 -24.87 -21.83 38.88
N ASN A 433 -25.43 -22.75 39.69
CA ASN A 433 -24.76 -23.43 40.82
C ASN A 433 -24.19 -22.50 41.90
N ASN A 434 -24.69 -21.27 42.04
CA ASN A 434 -24.16 -20.33 43.03
C ASN A 434 -24.78 -20.53 44.42
N ARG A 435 -24.06 -20.11 45.46
CA ARG A 435 -24.53 -20.07 46.83
C ARG A 435 -24.71 -18.62 47.28
N CYS A 436 -25.95 -18.16 47.40
CA CYS A 436 -26.28 -16.85 47.94
C CYS A 436 -26.79 -17.00 49.37
N GLU A 437 -26.00 -16.60 50.36
CA GLU A 437 -26.26 -16.89 51.78
C GLU A 437 -26.11 -15.70 52.73
N ASN A 438 -27.02 -15.63 53.72
CA ASN A 438 -27.03 -14.65 54.81
C ASN A 438 -26.99 -13.18 54.35
N ASN A 439 -27.39 -12.90 53.11
CA ASN A 439 -27.49 -11.54 52.59
C ASN A 439 -28.67 -10.83 53.28
N SER A 440 -28.50 -9.53 53.54
CA SER A 440 -29.46 -8.74 54.32
C SER A 440 -30.73 -8.34 53.55
N ARG A 441 -30.80 -8.68 52.27
CA ARG A 441 -32.04 -8.74 51.47
C ARG A 441 -32.27 -10.13 50.88
N ASN A 442 -32.47 -10.23 49.56
CA ASN A 442 -32.75 -11.48 48.86
C ASN A 442 -31.46 -12.21 48.47
N GLY A 443 -31.53 -13.53 48.32
CA GLY A 443 -30.42 -14.30 47.73
C GLY A 443 -30.13 -13.86 46.29
N ILE A 444 -31.18 -13.78 45.46
CA ILE A 444 -31.12 -13.23 44.09
C ILE A 444 -32.31 -12.27 43.87
N HIS A 445 -32.08 -11.15 43.19
CA HIS A 445 -33.11 -10.26 42.65
C HIS A 445 -32.96 -10.13 41.13
N ALA A 446 -34.03 -10.31 40.37
CA ALA A 446 -33.99 -10.32 38.91
C ALA A 446 -35.14 -9.50 38.28
N ASP A 447 -34.87 -8.26 37.87
CA ASP A 447 -35.75 -7.40 37.06
C ASP A 447 -35.13 -7.14 35.67
N ASN A 448 -35.21 -8.14 34.81
CA ASN A 448 -34.55 -8.19 33.50
C ASN A 448 -35.37 -7.51 32.37
N ARG A 449 -36.57 -7.02 32.63
CA ARG A 449 -37.49 -6.45 31.62
C ARG A 449 -37.70 -7.42 30.46
N ALA A 450 -37.34 -7.04 29.23
CA ALA A 450 -37.43 -7.91 28.06
C ALA A 450 -36.21 -8.85 27.88
N ALA A 451 -35.15 -8.68 28.67
CA ALA A 451 -33.94 -9.48 28.57
C ALA A 451 -34.09 -10.88 29.20
N ALA A 452 -33.07 -11.71 28.99
CA ALA A 452 -33.06 -13.10 29.42
C ALA A 452 -32.59 -13.27 30.87
N ALA A 453 -33.24 -14.19 31.60
CA ALA A 453 -32.81 -14.66 32.91
C ALA A 453 -32.74 -16.19 32.95
N VAL A 454 -31.54 -16.74 33.12
CA VAL A 454 -31.30 -18.17 33.35
C VAL A 454 -30.78 -18.32 34.78
N ILE A 455 -31.55 -18.97 35.66
CA ILE A 455 -31.21 -19.12 37.08
C ILE A 455 -31.38 -20.60 37.44
N GLU A 456 -30.26 -21.33 37.57
CA GLU A 456 -30.29 -22.79 37.71
C GLU A 456 -29.41 -23.35 38.85
N GLY A 457 -29.93 -24.32 39.60
CA GLY A 457 -29.16 -25.07 40.60
C GLY A 457 -28.61 -24.25 41.78
N ASN A 458 -29.06 -23.00 41.97
CA ASN A 458 -28.52 -22.12 43.00
C ASN A 458 -29.05 -22.48 44.40
N GLN A 459 -28.23 -22.28 45.42
CA GLN A 459 -28.55 -22.44 46.85
C GLN A 459 -28.76 -21.07 47.48
N LEU A 460 -29.97 -20.79 47.95
CA LEU A 460 -30.42 -19.48 48.40
C LEU A 460 -30.79 -19.60 49.88
N LEU A 461 -29.81 -19.36 50.75
CA LEU A 461 -29.81 -19.86 52.13
C LEU A 461 -29.83 -18.72 53.17
N GLY A 462 -30.76 -18.76 54.12
CA GLY A 462 -30.71 -17.87 55.31
C GLY A 462 -30.77 -16.36 55.03
N ASN A 463 -31.15 -15.94 53.81
CA ASN A 463 -31.23 -14.53 53.45
C ASN A 463 -32.41 -13.85 54.18
N ARG A 464 -32.27 -12.56 54.48
CA ARG A 464 -33.21 -11.83 55.35
C ARG A 464 -34.53 -11.46 54.67
N GLU A 465 -34.58 -11.48 53.35
CA GLU A 465 -35.84 -11.41 52.58
C GLU A 465 -36.19 -12.78 52.02
N PHE A 466 -36.30 -12.92 50.69
CA PHE A 466 -36.61 -14.17 50.01
C PHE A 466 -35.34 -14.83 49.44
N GLY A 467 -35.43 -16.12 49.09
CA GLY A 467 -34.37 -16.78 48.33
C GLY A 467 -34.18 -16.11 46.97
N LEU A 468 -35.24 -16.01 46.17
CA LEU A 468 -35.26 -15.36 44.86
C LEU A 468 -36.52 -14.50 44.67
N VAL A 469 -36.33 -13.27 44.17
CA VAL A 469 -37.40 -12.43 43.62
C VAL A 469 -37.21 -12.29 42.11
N LEU A 470 -38.19 -12.74 41.34
CA LEU A 470 -38.24 -12.60 39.88
C LEU A 470 -39.28 -11.54 39.52
N GLY A 471 -38.79 -10.31 39.26
CA GLY A 471 -39.59 -9.13 38.97
C GLY A 471 -40.09 -9.08 37.52
N SER A 472 -39.21 -9.32 36.55
CA SER A 472 -39.58 -9.46 35.14
C SER A 472 -38.47 -10.13 34.34
N ALA A 473 -38.81 -10.80 33.25
CA ALA A 473 -37.87 -11.30 32.24
C ALA A 473 -38.64 -11.66 30.95
N GLY A 474 -38.03 -11.43 29.79
CA GLY A 474 -38.65 -11.72 28.48
C GLY A 474 -38.40 -13.14 27.97
N SER A 475 -37.36 -13.82 28.49
CA SER A 475 -37.03 -15.19 28.14
C SER A 475 -36.12 -15.85 29.18
N GLY A 476 -35.94 -17.18 29.08
CA GLY A 476 -35.06 -17.94 29.94
C GLY A 476 -35.79 -19.00 30.78
N LYS A 477 -35.20 -19.41 31.90
CA LYS A 477 -35.71 -20.49 32.76
C LYS A 477 -35.17 -20.38 34.19
N ILE A 478 -35.98 -20.82 35.14
CA ILE A 478 -35.67 -20.82 36.57
C ILE A 478 -35.86 -22.25 37.08
N SER A 479 -34.77 -23.01 37.26
CA SER A 479 -34.86 -24.46 37.46
C SER A 479 -33.90 -25.06 38.49
N GLY A 480 -34.41 -25.97 39.32
CA GLY A 480 -33.58 -26.73 40.29
C GLY A 480 -32.97 -25.90 41.43
N ASN A 481 -33.42 -24.66 41.63
CA ASN A 481 -32.90 -23.81 42.71
C ASN A 481 -33.50 -24.24 44.06
N THR A 482 -32.72 -24.10 45.14
CA THR A 482 -33.14 -24.42 46.51
C THR A 482 -33.12 -23.17 47.38
N ALA A 483 -34.30 -22.71 47.80
CA ALA A 483 -34.46 -21.61 48.75
C ALA A 483 -34.78 -22.16 50.15
N ARG A 484 -33.86 -21.96 51.10
CA ARG A 484 -33.96 -22.55 52.44
C ARG A 484 -33.68 -21.57 53.59
N ALA A 485 -34.48 -21.66 54.64
CA ALA A 485 -34.32 -20.89 55.89
C ALA A 485 -34.29 -19.35 55.73
N ASN A 486 -34.72 -18.83 54.58
CA ASN A 486 -34.85 -17.39 54.37
C ASN A 486 -36.02 -16.83 55.22
N LEU A 487 -35.91 -15.56 55.63
CA LEU A 487 -36.80 -15.00 56.64
C LEU A 487 -38.19 -14.60 56.10
N LEU A 488 -38.29 -14.06 54.87
CA LEU A 488 -39.58 -13.67 54.27
C LEU A 488 -40.16 -14.69 53.30
N GLY A 489 -39.38 -15.66 52.81
CA GLY A 489 -39.90 -16.76 52.01
C GLY A 489 -38.92 -17.40 51.03
N GLY A 490 -39.39 -18.37 50.24
CA GLY A 490 -38.57 -19.05 49.24
C GLY A 490 -38.45 -18.25 47.94
N PHE A 491 -39.54 -18.18 47.18
CA PHE A 491 -39.58 -17.59 45.83
C PHE A 491 -40.73 -16.60 45.69
N VAL A 492 -40.50 -15.47 45.01
CA VAL A 492 -41.54 -14.53 44.56
C VAL A 492 -41.50 -14.42 43.05
N ILE A 493 -42.62 -14.69 42.38
CA ILE A 493 -42.78 -14.56 40.94
C ILE A 493 -43.81 -13.48 40.64
N ARG A 494 -43.42 -12.48 39.85
CA ARG A 494 -44.29 -11.39 39.37
C ARG A 494 -44.91 -11.71 38.02
N ALA A 495 -46.05 -11.08 37.72
CA ALA A 495 -46.80 -11.26 36.48
C ALA A 495 -45.98 -10.86 35.24
N ALA A 496 -45.07 -9.88 35.37
CA ALA A 496 -44.14 -9.49 34.30
C ALA A 496 -43.04 -10.54 34.00
N ALA A 497 -43.00 -11.65 34.74
CA ALA A 497 -42.15 -12.80 34.48
C ALA A 497 -42.94 -14.06 34.04
N ALA A 498 -44.23 -13.93 33.73
CA ALA A 498 -45.12 -15.04 33.35
C ALA A 498 -44.65 -15.87 32.13
N ALA A 499 -43.77 -15.31 31.30
CA ALA A 499 -43.20 -16.00 30.12
C ALA A 499 -42.14 -17.06 30.47
N LEU A 500 -41.59 -17.07 31.69
CA LEU A 500 -40.49 -17.97 32.07
C LEU A 500 -41.01 -19.27 32.67
N ALA A 501 -40.40 -20.38 32.25
CA ALA A 501 -40.56 -21.66 32.90
C ALA A 501 -39.87 -21.63 34.28
N VAL A 502 -40.66 -21.69 35.35
CA VAL A 502 -40.18 -21.82 36.74
C VAL A 502 -40.54 -23.21 37.25
N THR A 503 -39.57 -24.13 37.22
CA THR A 503 -39.84 -25.57 37.37
C THR A 503 -38.83 -26.31 38.25
N GLY A 504 -39.30 -27.30 39.02
CA GLY A 504 -38.40 -28.14 39.83
C GLY A 504 -37.62 -27.43 40.93
N ASN A 505 -38.01 -26.20 41.31
CA ASN A 505 -37.38 -25.47 42.42
C ASN A 505 -37.93 -25.95 43.77
N GLN A 506 -37.14 -25.81 44.83
CA GLN A 506 -37.44 -26.33 46.17
C GLN A 506 -37.41 -25.20 47.21
N ALA A 507 -38.54 -24.91 47.85
CA ALA A 507 -38.63 -24.00 48.98
C ALA A 507 -38.84 -24.79 50.28
N THR A 508 -37.86 -24.74 51.18
CA THR A 508 -37.88 -25.55 52.42
C THR A 508 -37.54 -24.74 53.66
N ASP A 509 -38.21 -25.02 54.77
CA ASP A 509 -37.86 -24.45 56.10
C ASP A 509 -37.83 -22.89 56.15
N ASN A 510 -38.45 -22.16 55.21
CA ASN A 510 -38.45 -20.69 55.20
C ASN A 510 -39.46 -20.13 56.21
N ARG A 511 -39.16 -18.95 56.79
CA ARG A 511 -40.01 -18.29 57.80
C ARG A 511 -41.07 -17.34 57.23
N GLY A 512 -41.22 -17.36 55.89
CA GLY A 512 -42.40 -16.88 55.17
C GLY A 512 -42.82 -17.89 54.10
N PRO A 513 -43.71 -17.53 53.16
CA PRO A 513 -44.22 -18.44 52.14
C PRO A 513 -43.13 -19.13 51.31
N GLY A 514 -43.34 -20.40 50.95
CA GLY A 514 -42.41 -21.11 50.07
C GLY A 514 -42.39 -20.55 48.64
N LEU A 515 -43.56 -20.27 48.08
CA LEU A 515 -43.75 -19.64 46.77
C LEU A 515 -44.85 -18.57 46.86
N VAL A 516 -44.60 -17.38 46.31
CA VAL A 516 -45.58 -16.31 46.14
C VAL A 516 -45.76 -16.03 44.65
N LEU A 517 -47.01 -16.07 44.19
CA LEU A 517 -47.41 -15.75 42.82
C LEU A 517 -48.24 -14.47 42.81
N GLU A 518 -47.79 -13.47 42.06
CA GLU A 518 -48.55 -12.24 41.82
C GLU A 518 -49.86 -12.53 41.08
N LYS A 519 -50.89 -11.72 41.34
CA LYS A 519 -52.20 -11.79 40.69
C LYS A 519 -52.12 -11.90 39.17
N GLY A 520 -52.82 -12.90 38.62
CA GLY A 520 -52.83 -13.22 37.19
C GLY A 520 -51.89 -14.35 36.77
N LEU A 521 -51.04 -14.86 37.68
CA LEU A 521 -50.22 -16.05 37.43
C LEU A 521 -51.00 -17.36 37.69
N PRO A 522 -51.13 -18.27 36.70
CA PRO A 522 -51.81 -19.55 36.87
C PRO A 522 -50.98 -20.49 37.74
N ALA A 523 -51.51 -20.92 38.89
CA ALA A 523 -50.78 -21.73 39.87
C ALA A 523 -50.34 -23.10 39.31
N GLU A 524 -51.09 -23.67 38.37
CA GLU A 524 -50.79 -24.92 37.69
C GLU A 524 -49.48 -24.88 36.90
N ALA A 525 -49.08 -23.72 36.37
CA ALA A 525 -47.81 -23.54 35.67
C ALA A 525 -46.59 -23.70 36.61
N TYR A 526 -46.79 -23.51 37.91
CA TYR A 526 -45.76 -23.59 38.95
C TYR A 526 -45.85 -24.89 39.78
N SER A 527 -46.75 -25.81 39.42
CA SER A 527 -47.03 -27.06 40.16
C SER A 527 -45.85 -28.02 40.28
N SER A 528 -44.83 -27.90 39.42
CA SER A 528 -43.60 -28.70 39.48
C SER A 528 -42.60 -28.23 40.54
N ASN A 529 -42.87 -27.13 41.25
CA ASN A 529 -42.02 -26.63 42.34
C ASN A 529 -42.50 -27.21 43.68
N THR A 530 -41.56 -27.58 44.56
CA THR A 530 -41.85 -28.22 45.85
C THR A 530 -41.72 -27.22 46.98
N CYS A 531 -42.80 -26.99 47.74
CA CYS A 531 -42.80 -26.13 48.92
C CYS A 531 -43.15 -26.95 50.17
N THR A 532 -42.22 -27.14 51.10
CA THR A 532 -42.44 -27.92 52.34
C THR A 532 -41.87 -27.23 53.59
N ARG A 533 -42.58 -27.37 54.71
CA ARG A 533 -42.17 -26.82 56.03
C ARG A 533 -41.90 -25.31 56.06
N ASN A 534 -42.42 -24.57 55.09
CA ASN A 534 -42.43 -23.10 55.12
C ASN A 534 -43.57 -22.62 56.03
N THR A 535 -43.40 -21.47 56.71
CA THR A 535 -44.40 -20.92 57.63
C THR A 535 -44.66 -19.44 57.30
N PRO A 536 -45.90 -18.93 57.29
CA PRO A 536 -47.15 -19.60 57.67
C PRO A 536 -47.74 -20.50 56.58
N THR A 537 -47.35 -20.35 55.32
CA THR A 537 -47.95 -21.04 54.16
C THR A 537 -46.90 -21.67 53.25
N GLN A 538 -47.30 -22.67 52.45
CA GLN A 538 -46.40 -23.24 51.43
C GLN A 538 -46.43 -22.43 50.14
N VAL A 539 -47.63 -22.07 49.66
CA VAL A 539 -47.84 -21.29 48.45
C VAL A 539 -48.86 -20.18 48.75
N VAL A 540 -48.65 -19.00 48.18
CA VAL A 540 -49.61 -17.89 48.15
C VAL A 540 -49.87 -17.56 46.68
N THR A 541 -51.14 -17.64 46.27
CA THR A 541 -51.62 -17.22 44.95
C THR A 541 -52.31 -15.87 45.04
N ASP A 542 -52.50 -15.23 43.88
CA ASP A 542 -53.21 -13.94 43.76
C ASP A 542 -52.68 -12.82 44.66
N ALA A 543 -51.37 -12.82 44.94
CA ALA A 543 -50.74 -11.81 45.77
C ALA A 543 -50.80 -10.44 45.08
N ASP A 544 -51.24 -9.42 45.82
CA ASP A 544 -51.13 -8.03 45.39
C ASP A 544 -49.76 -7.48 45.78
N LEU A 545 -48.86 -7.41 44.79
CA LEU A 545 -47.52 -6.83 44.94
C LEU A 545 -47.43 -5.44 44.28
N SER A 546 -48.57 -4.84 43.91
CA SER A 546 -48.61 -3.55 43.19
C SER A 546 -48.12 -2.36 44.02
N SER A 547 -48.30 -2.43 45.34
CA SER A 547 -47.84 -1.43 46.32
C SER A 547 -46.38 -1.61 46.75
N VAL A 548 -45.72 -2.71 46.35
CA VAL A 548 -44.30 -2.96 46.67
C VAL A 548 -43.43 -2.11 45.75
N SER A 549 -43.14 -0.88 46.17
CA SER A 549 -42.20 0.00 45.49
C SER A 549 -40.80 -0.63 45.54
N VAL A 550 -40.31 -1.09 44.40
CA VAL A 550 -38.93 -1.58 44.30
C VAL A 550 -38.05 -0.34 44.10
N PRO A 551 -37.11 -0.04 45.02
CA PRO A 551 -36.22 1.12 44.86
C PRO A 551 -35.38 0.97 43.59
N PRO A 552 -35.01 2.07 42.91
CA PRO A 552 -34.15 1.98 41.74
C PRO A 552 -32.81 1.34 42.12
N ALA A 553 -32.26 0.49 41.25
CA ALA A 553 -30.92 -0.04 41.47
C ALA A 553 -29.92 1.10 41.62
N LYS A 554 -29.02 0.92 42.57
CA LYS A 554 -27.96 1.87 42.84
C LYS A 554 -26.91 1.69 41.77
N LYS A 555 -26.68 2.71 40.97
CA LYS A 555 -25.49 2.74 40.12
C LYS A 555 -24.29 3.05 41.01
N PRO A 556 -23.13 2.41 40.81
CA PRO A 556 -21.90 2.86 41.44
C PRO A 556 -21.60 4.30 40.99
N GLY A 557 -20.87 5.05 41.82
CA GLY A 557 -20.25 6.30 41.36
C GLY A 557 -19.30 6.03 40.18
N GLU A 558 -19.09 7.02 39.33
CA GLU A 558 -18.21 6.94 38.14
C GLU A 558 -16.87 7.65 38.36
#